data_AF-A0A966X3Z2-F1
#
_entry.id   AF-A0A966X3Z2-F1
#
_cell.length_a   1.000
_cell.length_b   1.000
_cell.length_c   1.000
_cell.angle_alpha   90.00
_cell.angle_beta   90.00
_cell.angle_gamma   90.00
#
_symmetry.space_group_name_H-M   'P 1'
#
loop_
_entity.id
_entity.type
_entity.pdbx_description
1 polymer ?
#
loop_
_entity_poly.entity_id
_entity_poly.type
_entity_poly.pdbx_seq_one_letter_code
_entity_poly.pdbx_strand_id
1 'polypeptide(L)' 'MVVEQIEGVAKLTLNRPEARNALSSGMTRNLIEAIRWAAVDDAVRTVLITGAGNAFCSGGDVKRMNRD' A
#
# COMPACT_ATOMS: atom_id res chain seq x y z
N MET A 1 -0.17 5.81 2.40
CA MET A 1 -0.42 5.12 1.12
C MET A 1 -1.09 6.10 0.18
N VAL A 2 -0.90 5.97 -1.12
CA VAL A 2 -1.64 6.70 -2.16
C VAL A 2 -2.40 5.68 -3.00
N VAL A 3 -3.65 5.98 -3.35
CA VAL A 3 -4.52 5.14 -4.19
C VAL A 3 -4.93 5.95 -5.40
N GLU A 4 -4.74 5.39 -6.59
CA GLU A 4 -5.13 5.99 -7.86
C GLU A 4 -5.85 4.92 -8.70
N GLN A 5 -6.91 5.31 -9.42
CA GLN A 5 -7.55 4.44 -10.42
C GLN A 5 -7.23 4.98 -11.80
N ILE A 6 -6.59 4.17 -12.65
CA ILE A 6 -6.12 4.56 -13.98
C ILE A 6 -6.58 3.49 -14.97
N GLU A 7 -7.59 3.80 -15.79
CA GLU A 7 -8.08 2.93 -16.87
C GLU A 7 -8.37 1.47 -16.45
N GLY A 8 -8.92 1.30 -15.25
CA GLY A 8 -9.24 -0.02 -14.66
C GLY A 8 -8.08 -0.67 -13.90
N VAL A 9 -6.97 0.04 -13.68
CA VAL A 9 -5.90 -0.36 -12.77
C VAL A 9 -6.03 0.40 -11.45
N ALA A 10 -6.17 -0.33 -10.34
CA ALA A 10 -6.01 0.22 -9.00
C ALA A 10 -4.51 0.25 -8.65
N LYS A 11 -3.90 1.43 -8.71
CA LYS A 11 -2.50 1.65 -8.36
C LYS A 11 -2.38 2.03 -6.89
N LEU A 12 -1.81 1.12 -6.10
CA LEU A 12 -1.59 1.25 -4.67
C LEU A 12 -0.11 1.55 -4.41
N THR A 13 0.19 2.77 -3.97
CA THR A 13 1.58 3.19 -3.68
C THR A 13 1.82 3.23 -2.17
N LEU A 14 2.69 2.35 -1.69
CA LEU A 14 3.24 2.42 -0.33
C LEU A 14 4.02 3.72 -0.21
N ASN A 15 3.63 4.61 0.71
CA ASN A 15 4.11 5.99 0.72
C ASN A 15 4.68 6.39 2.08
N ARG A 16 5.80 5.75 2.43
CA ARG A 16 6.70 6.09 3.56
C ARG A 16 8.16 5.94 3.12
N PRO A 17 8.61 6.70 2.10
CA PRO A 17 9.93 6.53 1.51
C PRO A 17 11.07 6.68 2.53
N GLU A 18 10.91 7.52 3.54
CA GLU A 18 11.85 7.73 4.65
C GLU A 18 12.07 6.47 5.50
N ALA A 19 11.09 5.56 5.52
CA ALA A 19 11.14 4.28 6.20
C ALA A 19 11.27 3.11 5.22
N ARG A 20 11.72 3.35 3.97
CA ARG A 20 11.75 2.36 2.89
C ARG A 20 10.42 1.60 2.77
N ASN A 21 9.32 2.33 2.89
CA ASN A 21 7.95 1.82 2.79
C ASN A 21 7.64 0.65 3.74
N ALA A 22 8.24 0.64 4.94
CA ALA A 22 7.98 -0.38 5.96
C ALA A 22 6.49 -0.46 6.33
N LEU A 23 6.01 -1.69 6.49
CA LEU A 23 4.64 -2.03 6.87
C LEU A 23 4.45 -1.84 8.37
N SER A 24 4.05 -0.64 8.77
CA SER A 24 3.46 -0.40 10.11
C SER A 24 2.03 -0.93 10.17
N SER A 25 1.43 -0.97 11.37
CA SER A 25 0.03 -1.38 11.51
C SER A 25 -0.92 -0.48 10.73
N GLY A 26 -0.66 0.83 10.71
CA GLY A 26 -1.44 1.79 9.90
C GLY A 26 -1.29 1.55 8.39
N MET A 27 -0.07 1.33 7.89
CA MET A 27 0.14 1.05 6.46
C MET A 27 -0.54 -0.28 6.06
N THR A 28 -0.44 -1.30 6.92
CA THR A 28 -1.04 -2.62 6.70
C THR A 28 -2.56 -2.54 6.65
N ARG A 29 -3.19 -1.81 7.59
CA ARG A 29 -4.65 -1.55 7.57
C ARG A 29 -5.08 -0.88 6.27
N ASN A 30 -4.40 0.20 5.88
CA ASN A 30 -4.73 0.91 4.65
C ASN A 30 -4.61 0.01 3.42
N LEU A 31 -3.55 -0.82 3.33
CA LEU A 31 -3.36 -1.75 2.22
C LEU A 31 -4.49 -2.79 2.16
N ILE A 32 -4.92 -3.33 3.30
CA ILE A 32 -6.06 -4.26 3.38
C ILE A 32 -7.34 -3.59 2.89
N GLU A 33 -7.61 -2.37 3.34
CA GLU A 33 -8.80 -1.60 2.92
C GLU A 33 -8.81 -1.33 1.41
N ALA A 34 -7.67 -0.95 0.84
CA ALA A 34 -7.58 -0.70 -0.60
C ALA A 34 -7.72 -1.98 -1.43
N ILE A 35 -7.16 -3.11 -0.98
CA ILE A 35 -7.35 -4.40 -1.67
C ILE A 35 -8.82 -4.83 -1.59
N ARG A 36 -9.49 -4.66 -0.44
CA ARG A 36 -10.91 -4.97 -0.29
C ARG A 36 -11.79 -4.10 -1.17
N TRP A 37 -11.50 -2.80 -1.24
CA TRP A 37 -12.17 -1.89 -2.15
C TRP A 37 -11.98 -2.34 -3.62
N ALA A 38 -10.75 -2.62 -4.03
CA ALA A 38 -10.45 -3.08 -5.39
C ALA A 38 -11.12 -4.41 -5.75
N ALA A 39 -11.38 -5.28 -4.76
CA ALA A 39 -12.03 -6.56 -4.97
C ALA A 39 -13.54 -6.47 -5.23
N VAL A 40 -14.18 -5.34 -4.88
CA VAL A 40 -15.63 -5.14 -5.03
C VAL A 40 -15.98 -4.03 -6.03
N ASP A 41 -14.99 -3.36 -6.61
CA ASP A 41 -15.18 -2.36 -7.66
C ASP A 41 -15.05 -3.03 -9.04
N ASP A 42 -16.19 -3.21 -9.72
CA ASP A 42 -16.25 -3.83 -11.06
C ASP A 42 -15.47 -3.05 -12.13
N ALA A 43 -15.13 -1.78 -11.90
CA ALA A 43 -14.27 -1.02 -12.81
C ALA A 43 -12.79 -1.41 -12.67
N VAL A 44 -12.38 -2.03 -11.55
CA VAL A 44 -11.00 -2.48 -11.33
C VAL A 44 -10.80 -3.86 -11.95
N ARG A 45 -9.89 -3.94 -12.92
CA ARG A 45 -9.49 -5.19 -13.59
C ARG A 45 -8.14 -5.72 -13.11
N THR A 46 -7.29 -4.84 -12.60
CA THR A 46 -5.92 -5.17 -12.16
C THR A 46 -5.51 -4.33 -10.96
N VAL A 47 -4.78 -4.92 -10.02
CA VAL A 47 -4.15 -4.21 -8.90
C VAL A 47 -2.64 -4.12 -9.13
N LEU A 48 -2.11 -2.89 -9.16
CA LEU A 48 -0.68 -2.62 -9.18
C LEU A 48 -0.25 -2.13 -7.80
N ILE A 49 0.64 -2.88 -7.13
CA ILE A 49 1.23 -2.47 -5.85
C ILE A 49 2.67 -2.04 -6.09
N THR A 50 3.03 -0.83 -5.66
CA THR A 50 4.39 -0.30 -5.79
C THR A 50 4.78 0.57 -4.57
N GLY A 51 6.04 1.00 -4.50
CA GLY A 51 6.56 1.87 -3.44
C GLY A 51 6.96 3.24 -3.95
N ALA A 52 6.71 4.28 -3.16
CA ALA A 52 7.22 5.62 -3.42
C ALA A 52 8.74 5.69 -3.18
N GLY A 53 9.44 6.55 -3.94
CA GLY A 53 10.88 6.73 -3.82
C GLY A 53 11.67 5.63 -4.49
N ASN A 54 12.73 5.15 -3.83
CA ASN A 54 13.73 4.25 -4.41
C ASN A 54 13.63 2.78 -3.93
N ALA A 55 12.57 2.42 -3.23
CA ALA A 55 12.37 1.07 -2.70
C ALA A 55 10.90 0.66 -2.79
N PHE A 56 10.64 -0.62 -3.07
CA PHE A 56 9.28 -1.17 -3.00
C PHE A 56 8.79 -1.20 -1.54
N CYS A 57 9.37 -2.07 -0.73
CA CYS A 57 9.07 -2.24 0.69
C CYS A 57 10.23 -2.96 1.39
N SER A 58 10.51 -2.59 2.63
CA SER A 58 11.54 -3.22 3.47
C SER A 58 11.00 -4.33 4.40
N GLY A 59 9.71 -4.64 4.33
CA GLY A 59 9.03 -5.61 5.20
C GLY A 59 8.33 -4.94 6.38
N GLY A 60 8.17 -5.67 7.49
CA GLY A 60 7.51 -5.18 8.71
C GLY A 60 8.27 -4.03 9.39
N ASP A 61 7.55 -3.09 10.00
CA ASP A 61 8.15 -1.97 10.74
C ASP A 61 8.61 -2.41 12.14
N VAL A 62 9.77 -3.06 12.22
CA VAL A 62 10.35 -3.58 13.47
C VAL A 62 10.52 -2.50 14.55
N LYS A 63 10.76 -1.24 14.14
CA LYS A 63 10.90 -0.12 15.08
C LYS A 63 9.58 0.26 15.76
N ARG A 64 8.45 -0.02 15.10
CA ARG A 64 7.09 0.26 15.59
C ARG A 64 6.34 -0.97 16.09
N MET A 65 6.86 -2.17 15.86
CA MET A 65 6.23 -3.45 16.24
C MET A 65 5.82 -3.55 17.72
N ASN A 66 6.51 -2.87 18.64
CA ASN A 66 6.18 -2.85 20.07
C ASN A 66 5.33 -1.63 20.50
N ARG A 67 4.92 -0.76 19.58
CA ARG A 67 4.22 0.51 19.85
C ARG A 67 2.89 0.65 19.09
N ASP A 68 2.63 -0.26 18.16
CA ASP A 68 1.41 -0.35 17.36
C ASP A 68 0.51 -1.49 17.86
#